data_AF-A0A0J0UR35-F1
#
_entry.id   AF-A0A0J0UR35-F1
#
_cell.length_a   1.000
_cell.length_b   1.000
_cell.length_c   1.000
_cell.angle_alpha   90.00
_cell.angle_beta   90.00
_cell.angle_gamma   90.00
#
_symmetry.space_group_name_H-M   'P 1'
#
loop_
_entity.id
_entity.type
_entity.pdbx_description
1 polymer ?
#
loop_
_entity_poly.entity_id
_entity_poly.type
_entity_poly.pdbx_seq_one_letter_code
_entity_poly.pdbx_strand_id
1 'polypeptide(L)' 'MKALTYQGAKDVRVENVPDPVLLAQDDVLLRVTATAICGSDLHIYRGKIPGMKDGDILGHEFMGIVEDVGRKRSAARWC' A
#
# COMPACT_ATOMS: atom_id res chain seq x y z
N MET A 1 -4.64 -1.30 -10.69
CA MET A 1 -4.18 -2.52 -9.99
C MET A 1 -5.25 -3.08 -9.05
N LYS A 2 -5.10 -4.32 -8.57
CA LYS A 2 -5.92 -4.88 -7.49
C LYS A 2 -5.36 -4.45 -6.13
N ALA A 3 -6.23 -4.11 -5.17
CA ALA A 3 -5.83 -3.75 -3.80
C ALA A 3 -6.88 -4.22 -2.78
N LEU A 4 -6.44 -4.54 -1.55
CA LEU A 4 -7.34 -4.81 -0.43
C LEU A 4 -7.78 -3.47 0.18
N THR A 5 -9.07 -3.16 0.09
CA THR A 5 -9.66 -1.89 0.55
C THR A 5 -10.56 -2.08 1.77
N TYR A 6 -10.56 -1.08 2.65
CA TYR A 6 -11.42 -1.01 3.83
C TYR A 6 -12.81 -0.50 3.45
N GLN A 7 -13.88 -1.22 3.84
CA GLN A 7 -15.28 -0.83 3.61
C GLN A 7 -16.09 -0.71 4.91
N GLY A 8 -15.39 -0.72 6.05
CA GLY A 8 -16.00 -0.70 7.37
C GLY A 8 -15.51 -1.83 8.26
N ALA A 9 -15.93 -1.78 9.53
CA ALA A 9 -15.54 -2.79 10.51
C ALA A 9 -15.99 -4.18 10.03
N LYS A 10 -15.02 -5.07 9.89
CA LYS A 10 -15.14 -6.44 9.39
C LYS A 10 -15.49 -6.60 7.91
N ASP A 11 -15.47 -5.52 7.12
CA ASP A 11 -15.68 -5.54 5.68
C ASP A 11 -14.44 -5.01 4.95
N VAL A 12 -13.72 -5.92 4.30
CA VAL A 12 -12.58 -5.59 3.42
C VAL A 12 -12.75 -6.35 2.12
N ARG A 13 -12.39 -5.73 0.99
CA ARG A 13 -12.63 -6.29 -0.34
C ARG A 13 -11.42 -6.10 -1.22
N VAL A 14 -11.25 -6.99 -2.18
CA VAL A 14 -10.24 -6.80 -3.24
C VAL A 14 -10.91 -6.08 -4.39
N GLU A 15 -10.56 -4.82 -4.58
CA GLU A 15 -11.13 -3.94 -5.62
C GLU A 15 -10.08 -3.61 -6.69
N ASN A 16 -10.54 -3.17 -7.86
CA ASN A 16 -9.67 -2.55 -8.86
C ASN A 16 -9.58 -1.05 -8.58
N VAL A 17 -8.36 -0.56 -8.37
CA VAL A 17 -8.05 0.86 -8.13
C VAL A 17 -7.08 1.37 -9.20
N PRO A 18 -6.99 2.69 -9.44
CA PRO A 18 -5.97 3.25 -10.33
C PRO A 18 -4.56 2.81 -9.93
N ASP A 19 -3.67 2.68 -10.92
CA ASP A 19 -2.26 2.38 -10.63
C ASP A 19 -1.59 3.60 -9.94
N PRO A 20 -0.74 3.37 -8.93
CA PRO A 20 -0.02 4.44 -8.27
C PRO A 20 0.96 5.11 -9.22
N VAL A 21 1.16 6.41 -9.03
CA VAL A 21 2.09 7.23 -9.80
C VAL A 21 3.03 7.95 -8.83
N LEU A 22 4.23 8.30 -9.29
CA LEU A 22 5.14 9.13 -8.51
C LEU A 22 4.53 10.53 -8.33
N LEU A 23 4.46 11.00 -7.09
CA LEU A 23 3.91 12.32 -6.75
C LEU A 23 5.02 13.30 -6.37
N ALA A 24 6.03 12.82 -5.65
CA ALA A 24 7.18 13.57 -5.21
C ALA A 24 8.47 13.08 -5.89
N GLN A 25 9.50 13.92 -5.84
CA GLN A 25 10.78 13.62 -6.49
C GLN A 25 11.60 12.56 -5.75
N ASP A 26 11.23 12.19 -4.53
CA ASP A 26 11.88 11.21 -3.68
C ASP A 26 11.07 9.91 -3.50
N ASP A 27 9.92 9.79 -4.18
CA ASP A 27 9.07 8.61 -4.18
C ASP A 27 9.73 7.41 -4.88
N VAL A 28 9.21 6.23 -4.59
CA VAL A 28 9.53 4.97 -5.27
C VAL A 28 8.23 4.27 -5.63
N LEU A 29 8.12 3.82 -6.87
CA LEU A 29 7.05 2.94 -7.31
C LEU A 29 7.52 1.49 -7.19
N LEU A 30 6.89 0.74 -6.30
CA LEU A 30 7.24 -0.65 -6.01
C LEU A 30 6.12 -1.59 -6.49
N ARG A 31 6.45 -2.55 -7.36
CA ARG A 31 5.56 -3.67 -7.64
C ARG A 31 5.71 -4.72 -6.54
N VAL A 32 4.68 -4.85 -5.72
CA VAL A 32 4.62 -5.83 -4.63
C VAL A 32 4.66 -7.25 -5.19
N THR A 33 5.57 -8.08 -4.68
CA THR A 33 5.71 -9.50 -5.04
C THR A 33 5.30 -10.42 -3.88
N ALA A 34 5.46 -9.95 -2.66
CA ALA A 34 5.02 -10.62 -1.44
C ALA A 34 4.59 -9.57 -0.41
N THR A 35 3.57 -9.90 0.37
CA THR A 35 3.11 -9.11 1.51
C THR A 35 2.59 -10.03 2.60
N ALA A 36 2.61 -9.58 3.85
CA ALA A 36 2.04 -10.31 4.98
C ALA A 36 0.82 -9.59 5.57
N ILE A 37 0.17 -10.25 6.53
CA ILE A 37 -0.86 -9.66 7.38
C ILE A 37 -0.27 -9.50 8.78
N CYS A 38 -0.29 -8.27 9.28
CA CYS A 38 0.21 -7.97 10.61
C CYS A 38 -0.89 -8.13 11.66
N GLY A 39 -0.51 -8.32 12.92
CA GLY A 39 -1.46 -8.24 14.03
C GLY A 39 -2.15 -6.88 14.14
N SER A 40 -1.47 -5.79 13.73
CA SER A 40 -2.02 -4.43 13.71
C SER A 40 -3.12 -4.23 12.66
N ASP A 41 -3.09 -4.97 11.54
CA ASP A 41 -4.17 -4.93 10.54
C ASP A 41 -5.50 -5.38 11.14
N LEU A 42 -5.47 -6.26 12.16
CA LEU A 42 -6.68 -6.67 12.89
C LEU A 42 -7.30 -5.52 13.70
N HIS A 43 -6.53 -4.51 14.11
CA HIS A 43 -7.09 -3.31 14.73
C HIS A 43 -7.87 -2.48 13.70
N ILE A 44 -7.37 -2.37 12.47
CA ILE A 44 -8.07 -1.72 11.35
C ILE A 44 -9.33 -2.51 11.00
N TYR A 45 -9.20 -3.81 10.75
CA TYR A 45 -10.32 -4.70 10.42
C TYR A 45 -11.44 -4.68 11.47
N ARG A 46 -11.10 -4.53 12.75
CA ARG A 46 -12.09 -4.44 13.85
C ARG A 46 -12.65 -3.02 14.07
N GLY A 47 -12.29 -2.04 13.24
CA GLY A 47 -12.75 -0.66 13.33
C GLY A 47 -12.19 0.08 14.56
N LYS A 48 -11.01 -0.30 15.05
CA LYS A 48 -10.39 0.32 16.25
C LYS A 48 -9.42 1.45 15.94
N ILE A 49 -9.07 1.64 14.66
CA ILE A 49 -8.20 2.74 14.22
C ILE A 49 -9.09 3.91 13.78
N PRO A 50 -9.07 5.05 14.49
CA PRO A 50 -9.84 6.22 14.09
C PRO A 50 -9.29 6.81 12.79
N GLY A 51 -10.17 7.39 11.99
CA GLY A 51 -9.79 8.10 10.75
C GLY A 51 -9.68 7.22 9.51
N MET A 52 -9.88 5.90 9.62
CA MET A 52 -10.05 5.03 8.47
C MET A 52 -11.28 5.44 7.66
N LYS A 53 -11.13 5.51 6.34
CA LYS A 53 -12.17 5.87 5.37
C LYS A 53 -12.44 4.71 4.44
N ASP A 54 -13.67 4.68 3.92
CA ASP A 54 -14.06 3.73 2.88
C ASP A 54 -13.14 3.90 1.66
N GLY A 55 -12.61 2.79 1.17
CA GLY A 55 -11.66 2.75 0.07
C GLY A 55 -10.18 2.83 0.46
N ASP A 56 -9.83 3.08 1.72
CA ASP A 56 -8.42 3.07 2.16
C ASP A 56 -7.79 1.70 1.89
N ILE A 57 -6.55 1.68 1.38
CA ILE A 57 -5.81 0.45 1.06
C ILE A 57 -5.08 -0.05 2.30
N LEU A 58 -5.23 -1.33 2.63
CA LEU A 58 -4.59 -1.98 3.78
C LEU A 58 -3.24 -2.61 3.43
N GLY A 59 -2.45 -2.88 4.46
CA GLY A 59 -1.19 -3.60 4.39
C GLY A 59 0.02 -2.69 4.53
N HIS A 60 0.99 -3.12 5.32
CA HIS A 60 2.21 -2.34 5.61
C HIS A 60 3.46 -3.22 5.76
N GLU A 61 3.39 -4.45 5.26
CA GLU A 61 4.47 -5.45 5.34
C GLU A 61 4.71 -6.05 3.95
N PHE A 62 5.42 -5.33 3.08
CA PHE A 62 5.59 -5.73 1.67
C PHE A 62 7.05 -5.73 1.21
N MET A 63 7.32 -6.61 0.24
CA MET A 63 8.55 -6.68 -0.53
C MET A 63 8.22 -6.70 -2.03
N GLY A 64 9.11 -6.15 -2.84
CA GLY A 64 8.81 -5.98 -4.26
C GLY A 64 9.99 -5.62 -5.11
N ILE A 65 9.68 -5.36 -6.37
CA ILE A 65 10.63 -4.90 -7.39
C ILE A 65 10.37 -3.41 -7.61
N VAL A 66 11.45 -2.62 -7.60
CA VAL A 66 11.38 -1.19 -7.93
C VAL A 66 11.11 -1.06 -9.42
N GLU A 67 9.97 -0.46 -9.78
CA GLU A 67 9.57 -0.24 -11.17
C GLU A 67 9.92 1.19 -11.64
N ASP A 68 9.85 2.18 -10.76
CA ASP A 68 10.22 3.58 -11.06
C ASP A 68 10.67 4.32 -9.79
N VAL A 69 11.43 5.40 -9.97
CA VAL A 69 11.93 6.25 -8.88
C VAL A 69 11.83 7.72 -9.23
N GLY A 70 11.55 8.54 -8.22
CA GLY A 70 11.52 9.99 -8.37
C GLY A 70 12.89 10.56 -8.77
N ARG A 71 12.88 11.71 -9.45
CA ARG A 71 14.06 12.32 -10.07
C ARG A 71 15.23 12.63 -9.12
N LYS A 72 15.01 12.75 -7.80
CA LYS A 72 16.09 12.94 -6.81
C LYS A 72 16.85 11.65 -6.51
N ARG A 73 16.34 10.49 -6.93
CA ARG A 73 16.95 9.19 -6.71
C ARG A 73 17.56 8.70 -8.03
N SER A 74 18.84 8.36 -8.02
CA SER A 74 19.43 7.61 -9.13
C SER A 74 19.15 6.12 -8.92
N ALA A 75 18.72 5.43 -9.97
CA ALA A 75 18.37 4.00 -9.93
C ALA A 75 19.51 3.06 -9.44
N ALA A 76 20.74 3.58 -9.32
CA ALA A 76 21.95 2.80 -9.07
C ALA A 76 22.45 2.76 -7.62
N ARG A 77 21.73 3.33 -6.63
CA ARG A 77 22.22 3.37 -5.25
C ARG A 77 21.12 3.04 -4.24
N TRP A 78 20.79 1.76 -4.17
CA TRP A 78 19.95 1.17 -3.13
C TRP A 78 20.58 -0.17 -2.72
N CYS A 79 21.62 -0.09 -1.89
CA CYS A 79 22.17 -1.17 -1.07
C CYS A 79 22.42 -0.57 0.32
#